data_AF-A0A3C0Y7A3-F1
#
_entry.id   AF-A0A3C0Y7A3-F1
#
_cell.length_a   1.000
_cell.length_b   1.000
_cell.length_c   1.000
_cell.angle_alpha   90.00
_cell.angle_beta   90.00
_cell.angle_gamma   90.00
#
_symmetry.space_group_name_H-M   'P 1'
#
loop_
_entity.id
_entity.type
_entity.pdbx_description
1 polymer ?
#
loop_
_entity_poly.entity_id
_entity_poly.type
_entity_poly.pdbx_seq_one_letter_code
_entity_poly.pdbx_strand_id
1 'polypeptide(L)'
;FGRLDVLFNNAGVNAPPVNFENLSFEQWQNVVNINLTGSFLCAQGAIKMMKDQVPQGGRIINNGSISAHAPRPNSAPYTATKHAITGLTKSISLDCRKYNIACGQIDIGNAMTELSARMAKGVPQANGEIAIEPMMDAKEVADAVVHMAALPLS
;
A
#
# COMPACT_ATOMS: atom_id res chain seq x y z
N PHE A 1 11.74 -7.16 -21.55
CA PHE A 1 11.54 -5.74 -21.17
C PHE A 1 12.86 -4.98 -20.98
N GLY A 2 13.92 -5.55 -20.38
CA GLY A 2 15.27 -4.95 -20.39
C GLY A 2 15.49 -3.73 -19.47
N ARG A 3 14.42 -3.17 -18.92
CA ARG A 3 14.39 -2.07 -17.94
C ARG A 3 13.14 -2.19 -17.07
N LEU A 4 13.10 -1.42 -15.98
CA LEU A 4 11.92 -1.26 -15.14
C LEU A 4 11.60 0.22 -14.97
N ASP A 5 10.46 0.64 -15.51
CA ASP A 5 10.05 2.05 -15.49
C ASP A 5 9.14 2.38 -14.31
N VAL A 6 8.25 1.46 -13.95
CA VAL A 6 7.28 1.64 -12.87
C VAL A 6 7.15 0.37 -12.04
N LEU A 7 7.21 0.51 -10.72
CA LEU A 7 6.81 -0.49 -9.74
C LEU A 7 5.58 0.03 -8.99
N PHE A 8 4.50 -0.75 -8.97
CA PHE A 8 3.36 -0.52 -8.09
C PHE A 8 3.31 -1.60 -7.00
N ASN A 9 3.74 -1.25 -5.79
CA ASN A 9 3.65 -2.12 -4.62
C ASN A 9 2.19 -2.17 -4.13
N ASN A 10 1.42 -3.10 -4.69
CA ASN A 10 -0.01 -3.24 -4.42
C ASN A 10 -0.38 -4.43 -3.52
N ALA A 11 0.49 -5.44 -3.45
CA ALA A 11 0.20 -6.67 -2.70
C ALA A 11 -0.12 -6.34 -1.22
N GLY A 12 -1.20 -6.92 -0.71
CA GLY A 12 -1.64 -6.66 0.65
C GLY A 12 -2.76 -7.60 1.10
N VAL A 13 -2.80 -7.86 2.41
CA VAL A 13 -3.81 -8.68 3.08
C VAL A 13 -4.24 -8.03 4.39
N ASN A 14 -5.36 -8.53 4.94
CA ASN A 14 -5.83 -8.20 6.28
C ASN A 14 -5.73 -9.44 7.19
N ALA A 15 -5.64 -9.21 8.49
CA ALA A 15 -5.90 -10.25 9.50
C ALA A 15 -7.41 -10.34 9.80
N PRO A 16 -7.89 -11.46 10.37
CA PRO A 16 -9.24 -11.53 10.93
C PRO A 16 -9.49 -10.43 11.98
N PRO A 17 -10.70 -9.85 12.05
CA PRO A 17 -11.01 -8.75 12.96
C PRO A 17 -11.31 -9.26 14.38
N VAL A 18 -10.27 -9.69 15.10
CA VAL A 18 -10.34 -10.16 16.49
C VAL A 18 -9.84 -9.09 17.48
N ASN A 19 -10.19 -9.23 18.76
CA ASN A 19 -9.61 -8.39 19.81
C ASN A 19 -8.09 -8.52 19.83
N PHE A 20 -7.41 -7.47 20.30
CA PHE A 20 -5.95 -7.35 20.22
C PHE A 20 -5.21 -8.51 20.91
N GLU A 21 -5.68 -8.92 22.08
CA GLU A 21 -5.12 -10.01 22.89
C GLU A 21 -5.31 -11.40 22.27
N ASN A 22 -6.23 -11.54 21.31
CA ASN A 22 -6.53 -12.80 20.63
C ASN A 22 -5.84 -12.92 19.26
N LEU A 23 -5.11 -11.88 18.84
CA LEU A 23 -4.36 -11.90 17.60
C LEU A 23 -3.14 -12.83 17.74
N SER A 24 -3.06 -13.85 16.90
CA SER A 24 -1.90 -14.74 16.91
C SER A 24 -0.67 -14.08 16.29
N PHE A 25 0.51 -14.50 16.73
CA PHE A 25 1.77 -14.04 16.13
C PHE A 25 1.86 -14.40 14.64
N GLU A 26 1.33 -15.55 14.24
CA GLU A 26 1.29 -15.96 12.83
C GLU A 26 0.42 -15.02 11.99
N GLN A 27 -0.76 -14.62 12.49
CA GLN A 27 -1.63 -13.66 11.82
C GLN A 27 -0.96 -12.30 11.68
N TRP A 28 -0.29 -11.82 12.74
CA TRP A 28 0.52 -10.61 12.70
C TRP A 28 1.61 -10.73 11.63
N GLN A 29 2.42 -11.79 11.69
CA GLN A 29 3.58 -11.97 10.83
C GLN A 29 3.19 -12.11 9.36
N ASN A 30 2.06 -12.77 9.06
CA ASN A 30 1.54 -12.88 7.70
C ASN A 30 1.25 -11.49 7.10
N VAL A 31 0.58 -10.61 7.86
CA VAL A 31 0.28 -9.24 7.40
C VAL A 31 1.56 -8.42 7.25
N VAL A 32 2.50 -8.52 8.19
CA VAL A 32 3.81 -7.82 8.10
C VAL A 32 4.60 -8.29 6.88
N ASN A 33 4.70 -9.60 6.67
CA ASN A 33 5.45 -10.18 5.56
C ASN A 33 4.91 -9.73 4.20
N ILE A 34 3.59 -9.73 4.03
CA ILE A 34 2.99 -9.39 2.75
C ILE A 34 2.95 -7.88 2.54
N ASN A 35 2.39 -7.13 3.50
CA ASN A 35 2.09 -5.71 3.30
C ASN A 35 3.36 -4.85 3.34
N LEU A 36 4.31 -5.19 4.21
CA LEU A 36 5.51 -4.38 4.44
C LEU A 36 6.77 -5.01 3.84
N THR A 37 7.11 -6.23 4.26
CA THR A 37 8.34 -6.89 3.81
C THR A 37 8.34 -7.11 2.29
N GLY A 38 7.21 -7.54 1.72
CA GLY A 38 7.06 -7.67 0.27
C GLY A 38 7.33 -6.37 -0.47
N SER A 39 6.69 -5.27 -0.06
CA SER A 39 6.89 -3.94 -0.63
C SER A 39 8.34 -3.47 -0.55
N PHE A 40 9.00 -3.71 0.58
CA PHE A 40 10.43 -3.42 0.77
C PHE A 40 11.31 -4.22 -0.19
N LEU A 41 11.11 -5.54 -0.31
CA LEU A 41 11.91 -6.40 -1.17
C LEU A 41 11.73 -6.04 -2.65
N CYS A 42 10.49 -5.82 -3.10
CA CYS A 42 10.19 -5.35 -4.45
C CYS A 42 10.85 -4.00 -4.74
N ALA A 43 10.74 -3.03 -3.81
CA ALA A 43 11.40 -1.74 -3.96
C ALA A 43 12.93 -1.88 -4.02
N GLN A 44 13.53 -2.73 -3.18
CA GLN A 44 14.98 -2.96 -3.20
C GLN A 44 15.45 -3.50 -4.57
N GLY A 45 14.74 -4.48 -5.13
CA GLY A 45 15.03 -5.01 -6.46
C GLY A 45 14.86 -3.94 -7.55
N ALA A 46 13.76 -3.20 -7.51
CA ALA A 46 13.47 -2.14 -8.47
C ALA A 46 14.53 -1.02 -8.43
N ILE A 47 14.93 -0.57 -7.24
CA ILE A 47 15.94 0.49 -7.07
C ILE A 47 17.28 0.05 -7.65
N LYS A 48 17.69 -1.22 -7.45
CA LYS A 48 18.92 -1.75 -8.07
C LYS A 48 18.85 -1.64 -9.60
N MET A 49 17.76 -2.11 -10.21
CA MET A 49 17.56 -2.03 -11.65
C MET A 49 17.48 -0.59 -12.18
N MET A 50 16.68 0.26 -11.54
CA MET A 50 16.45 1.65 -11.94
C MET A 50 17.72 2.52 -11.86
N LYS A 51 18.63 2.20 -10.91
CA LYS A 51 19.93 2.88 -10.78
C LYS A 51 20.89 2.54 -11.92
N ASP A 52 20.87 1.29 -12.38
CA ASP A 52 21.87 0.77 -13.32
C ASP A 52 21.40 0.86 -14.79
N GLN A 53 20.09 1.03 -15.03
CA GLN A 53 19.54 1.14 -16.39
C GLN A 53 19.87 2.48 -17.06
N VAL A 54 19.80 2.52 -18.40
CA VAL A 54 20.04 3.71 -19.22
C VAL A 54 18.81 3.98 -20.10
N PRO A 55 18.19 5.17 -20.04
CA PRO A 55 18.38 6.23 -19.04
C PRO A 55 18.08 5.79 -17.59
N GLN A 56 18.85 6.32 -16.64
CA GLN A 56 18.71 6.07 -15.19
C GLN A 56 17.40 6.65 -14.66
N GLY A 57 16.73 5.90 -13.78
CA GLY A 57 15.54 6.35 -13.06
C GLY A 57 14.33 5.44 -13.23
N GLY A 58 13.25 5.80 -12.55
CA GLY A 58 11.98 5.08 -12.56
C GLY A 58 11.04 5.56 -11.46
N ARG A 59 9.84 4.99 -11.40
CA ARG A 59 8.83 5.38 -10.40
C ARG A 59 8.39 4.21 -9.54
N ILE A 60 8.33 4.43 -8.23
CA ILE A 60 7.77 3.50 -7.26
C ILE A 60 6.50 4.12 -6.68
N ILE A 61 5.39 3.41 -6.78
CA ILE A 61 4.11 3.79 -6.19
C ILE A 61 3.79 2.75 -5.13
N ASN A 62 3.60 3.18 -3.89
CA ASN A 62 3.18 2.31 -2.80
C ASN A 62 1.68 2.45 -2.57
N ASN A 63 0.95 1.34 -2.53
CA ASN A 63 -0.43 1.32 -2.10
C ASN A 63 -0.48 1.40 -0.56
N GLY A 64 -0.81 2.57 -0.05
CA GLY A 64 -1.06 2.83 1.36
C GLY A 64 -2.49 2.46 1.77
N SER A 65 -3.11 3.26 2.63
CA SER A 65 -4.51 3.11 3.04
C SER A 65 -4.95 4.29 3.90
N ILE A 66 -6.26 4.57 3.97
CA ILE A 66 -6.81 5.45 5.01
C ILE A 66 -6.45 4.96 6.43
N SER A 67 -6.23 3.65 6.61
CA SER A 67 -5.71 3.09 7.88
C SER A 67 -4.28 3.51 8.22
N ALA A 68 -3.54 4.14 7.30
CA ALA A 68 -2.28 4.81 7.60
C ALA A 68 -2.48 6.14 8.37
N HIS A 69 -3.73 6.58 8.55
CA HIS A 69 -4.09 7.82 9.24
C HIS A 69 -5.07 7.57 10.39
N ALA A 70 -6.08 6.71 10.17
CA ALA A 70 -7.10 6.41 11.17
C ALA A 70 -7.47 4.90 11.14
N PRO A 71 -7.32 4.17 12.27
CA PRO A 71 -7.62 2.75 12.32
C PRO A 71 -9.13 2.46 12.37
N ARG A 72 -9.48 1.22 12.00
CA ARG A 72 -10.75 0.61 12.41
C ARG A 72 -10.56 -0.22 13.69
N PRO A 73 -11.64 -0.51 14.45
CA PRO A 73 -11.58 -1.55 15.47
C PRO A 73 -11.00 -2.85 14.92
N ASN A 74 -10.23 -3.57 15.74
CA ASN A 74 -9.69 -4.90 15.43
C ASN A 74 -8.85 -4.98 14.15
N SER A 75 -8.08 -3.93 13.83
CA SER A 75 -7.29 -3.82 12.58
C SER A 75 -5.79 -3.58 12.79
N ALA A 76 -5.26 -3.89 13.99
CA ALA A 76 -3.91 -3.49 14.39
C ALA A 76 -2.78 -3.89 13.42
N PRO A 77 -2.70 -5.14 12.89
CA PRO A 77 -1.63 -5.52 11.96
C PRO A 77 -1.67 -4.71 10.66
N TYR A 78 -2.88 -4.50 10.13
CA TYR A 78 -3.09 -3.77 8.89
C TYR A 78 -2.76 -2.28 9.08
N THR A 79 -3.26 -1.67 10.15
CA THR A 79 -2.99 -0.28 10.51
C THR A 79 -1.48 -0.03 10.68
N ALA A 80 -0.80 -0.87 11.45
CA ALA A 80 0.64 -0.73 11.70
C ALA A 80 1.45 -0.85 10.41
N THR A 81 1.16 -1.86 9.58
CA THR A 81 1.86 -2.03 8.30
C THR A 81 1.60 -0.90 7.31
N LYS A 82 0.38 -0.34 7.26
CA LYS A 82 0.07 0.79 6.38
C LYS A 82 0.68 2.12 6.85
N HIS A 83 0.84 2.33 8.16
CA HIS A 83 1.68 3.43 8.67
C HIS A 83 3.16 3.24 8.28
N ALA A 84 3.67 2.00 8.35
CA ALA A 84 5.05 1.71 7.96
C ALA A 84 5.31 1.96 6.46
N ILE A 85 4.32 1.72 5.58
CA ILE A 85 4.39 2.09 4.16
C ILE A 85 4.66 3.59 3.97
N THR A 86 4.03 4.47 4.77
CA THR A 86 4.32 5.91 4.75
C THR A 86 5.78 6.20 5.08
N GLY A 87 6.35 5.51 6.07
CA GLY A 87 7.78 5.61 6.39
C GLY A 87 8.66 5.14 5.21
N LEU A 88 8.36 3.96 4.65
CA LEU A 88 9.10 3.40 3.53
C LEU A 88 9.07 4.32 2.30
N THR A 89 7.91 4.88 1.95
CA THR A 89 7.76 5.83 0.85
C THR A 89 8.66 7.04 1.02
N LYS A 90 8.65 7.66 2.21
CA LYS A 90 9.47 8.84 2.52
C LYS A 90 10.96 8.54 2.42
N SER A 91 11.41 7.42 2.97
CA SER A 91 12.82 7.01 2.90
C SER A 91 13.27 6.77 1.46
N ILE A 92 12.49 6.02 0.66
CA ILE A 92 12.83 5.78 -0.75
C ILE A 92 12.89 7.10 -1.52
N SER A 93 11.89 7.97 -1.36
CA SER A 93 11.83 9.25 -2.05
C SER A 93 13.02 10.14 -1.73
N LEU A 94 13.50 10.14 -0.48
CA LEU A 94 14.67 10.92 -0.07
C LEU A 94 15.96 10.32 -0.62
N ASP A 95 16.20 9.04 -0.35
CA ASP A 95 17.48 8.37 -0.62
C ASP A 95 17.75 8.19 -2.10
N CYS A 96 16.69 8.02 -2.91
CA CYS A 96 16.79 7.72 -4.32
C CYS A 96 16.62 8.93 -5.25
N ARG A 97 16.39 10.13 -4.70
CA ARG A 97 16.25 11.38 -5.49
C ARG A 97 17.44 11.63 -6.42
N LYS A 98 18.66 11.32 -5.96
CA LYS A 98 19.91 11.46 -6.74
C LYS A 98 20.02 10.50 -7.94
N TYR A 99 19.10 9.55 -8.07
CA TYR A 99 19.10 8.54 -9.14
C TYR A 99 17.90 8.69 -10.09
N ASN A 100 17.24 9.84 -10.12
CA ASN A 100 15.99 10.05 -10.89
C ASN A 100 14.90 9.01 -10.56
N ILE A 101 14.85 8.53 -9.32
CA ILE A 101 13.82 7.60 -8.86
C ILE A 101 12.82 8.38 -8.01
N ALA A 102 11.58 8.47 -8.49
CA ALA A 102 10.48 9.08 -7.76
C ALA A 102 9.74 8.01 -6.96
N CYS A 103 9.45 8.27 -5.68
CA CYS A 103 8.60 7.40 -4.88
C CYS A 103 7.41 8.18 -4.30
N GLY A 104 6.21 7.66 -4.51
CA GLY A 104 4.97 8.24 -4.01
C GLY A 104 4.06 7.17 -3.41
N GLN A 105 3.00 7.62 -2.76
CA GLN A 105 2.01 6.76 -2.12
C GLN A 105 0.61 7.21 -2.50
N ILE A 106 -0.28 6.23 -2.68
CA ILE A 106 -1.72 6.44 -2.81
C ILE A 106 -2.41 5.77 -1.62
N ASP A 107 -3.19 6.54 -0.86
CA ASP A 107 -3.97 6.03 0.26
C ASP A 107 -5.39 5.75 -0.18
N ILE A 108 -5.68 4.48 -0.45
CA ILE A 108 -6.97 4.04 -0.95
C ILE A 108 -7.94 3.82 0.20
N GLY A 109 -9.11 4.46 0.12
CA GLY A 109 -10.31 4.13 0.90
C GLY A 109 -11.25 3.22 0.08
N ASN A 110 -12.15 2.51 0.76
CA ASN A 110 -13.25 1.66 0.24
C ASN A 110 -13.38 1.45 -1.29
N ALA A 111 -12.34 0.93 -1.96
CA ALA A 111 -12.41 0.57 -3.37
C ALA A 111 -13.12 -0.78 -3.50
N MET A 112 -14.05 -0.91 -4.44
CA MET A 112 -14.78 -2.15 -4.69
C MET A 112 -13.88 -3.15 -5.41
N THR A 113 -13.52 -4.23 -4.72
CA THR A 113 -12.68 -5.32 -5.20
C THR A 113 -13.24 -6.63 -4.67
N GLU A 114 -12.81 -7.76 -5.21
CA GLU A 114 -13.18 -9.08 -4.65
C GLU A 114 -12.82 -9.19 -3.15
N LEU A 115 -11.66 -8.63 -2.75
CA LEU A 115 -11.22 -8.62 -1.36
C LEU A 115 -12.14 -7.79 -0.44
N SER A 116 -12.66 -6.67 -0.94
CA SER A 116 -13.49 -5.73 -0.18
C SER A 116 -15.00 -5.98 -0.33
N ALA A 117 -15.43 -6.94 -1.16
CA ALA A 117 -16.85 -7.25 -1.36
C ALA A 117 -17.59 -7.56 -0.04
N ARG A 118 -16.91 -8.12 0.97
CA ARG A 118 -17.48 -8.31 2.31
C ARG A 118 -17.85 -7.00 3.02
N MET A 119 -17.14 -5.92 2.73
CA MET A 119 -17.37 -4.59 3.32
C MET A 119 -18.66 -3.95 2.82
N ALA A 120 -19.15 -4.36 1.63
CA ALA A 120 -20.45 -3.93 1.12
C ALA A 120 -21.62 -4.39 2.02
N LYS A 121 -21.40 -5.39 2.88
CA LYS A 121 -22.37 -5.86 3.90
C LYS A 121 -22.24 -5.11 5.24
N GLY A 122 -21.33 -4.16 5.32
CA GLY A 122 -21.04 -3.37 6.51
C GLY A 122 -19.68 -3.65 7.13
N VAL A 123 -19.16 -2.65 7.85
CA VAL A 123 -17.87 -2.69 8.54
C VAL A 123 -18.01 -2.10 9.95
N PRO A 124 -17.17 -2.55 10.92
CA PRO A 124 -17.17 -1.98 12.26
C PRO A 124 -16.85 -0.49 12.27
N GLN A 125 -17.65 0.25 13.00
CA GLN A 125 -17.54 1.68 13.25
C GLN A 125 -16.90 1.95 14.62
N ALA A 126 -16.48 3.19 14.85
CA ALA A 126 -15.83 3.59 16.10
C ALA A 126 -16.74 3.42 17.34
N ASN A 127 -18.06 3.49 17.17
CA ASN A 127 -19.05 3.28 18.23
C ASN A 127 -19.37 1.80 18.50
N GLY A 128 -18.73 0.86 17.78
CA GLY A 128 -18.95 -0.58 17.90
C GLY A 128 -20.07 -1.15 17.03
N GLU A 129 -20.82 -0.31 16.31
CA GLU A 129 -21.88 -0.76 15.39
C GLU A 129 -21.30 -1.23 14.05
N ILE A 130 -22.06 -2.05 13.33
CA ILE A 130 -21.80 -2.38 11.93
C ILE A 130 -22.61 -1.45 11.05
N ALA A 131 -21.95 -0.70 10.17
CA ALA A 131 -22.61 0.19 9.21
C ALA A 131 -22.06 -0.02 7.80
N ILE A 132 -22.93 0.16 6.80
CA ILE A 132 -22.55 0.17 5.38
C ILE A 132 -21.92 1.53 5.07
N GLU A 133 -20.75 1.49 4.43
CA GLU A 133 -20.07 2.69 3.96
C GLU A 133 -20.09 2.75 2.43
N PRO A 134 -20.14 3.96 1.83
CA PRO A 134 -19.95 4.12 0.40
C PRO A 134 -18.62 3.51 -0.08
N MET A 135 -18.65 2.95 -1.28
CA MET A 135 -17.50 2.37 -1.95
C MET A 135 -17.30 3.01 -3.32
N MET A 136 -16.05 3.19 -3.74
CA MET A 136 -15.70 3.66 -5.08
C MET A 136 -15.37 2.50 -6.01
N ASP A 137 -15.55 2.72 -7.32
CA ASP A 137 -15.08 1.76 -8.34
C ASP A 137 -13.55 1.65 -8.28
N ALA A 138 -13.02 0.42 -8.39
CA ALA A 138 -11.57 0.20 -8.47
C ALA A 138 -10.95 0.88 -9.71
N LYS A 139 -11.73 1.18 -10.74
CA LYS A 139 -11.27 1.96 -11.89
C LYS A 139 -10.75 3.35 -11.48
N GLU A 140 -11.38 4.02 -10.52
CA GLU A 140 -10.94 5.34 -10.04
C GLU A 140 -9.53 5.28 -9.44
N VAL A 141 -9.23 4.19 -8.71
CA VAL A 141 -7.87 3.92 -8.20
C VAL A 141 -6.91 3.68 -9.36
N ALA A 142 -7.30 2.87 -10.34
CA ALA A 142 -6.45 2.55 -11.49
C ALA A 142 -6.10 3.81 -12.29
N ASP A 143 -7.08 4.68 -12.55
CA ASP A 143 -6.89 5.94 -13.26
C ASP A 143 -5.92 6.87 -12.49
N ALA A 144 -6.05 6.94 -11.16
CA ALA A 144 -5.11 7.69 -10.32
C ALA A 144 -3.69 7.13 -10.38
N VAL A 145 -3.51 5.80 -10.34
CA VAL A 145 -2.20 5.16 -10.46
C VAL A 145 -1.59 5.41 -11.85
N VAL A 146 -2.40 5.33 -12.92
CA VAL A 146 -1.95 5.67 -14.29
C VAL A 146 -1.50 7.13 -14.36
N HIS A 147 -2.25 8.05 -13.77
CA HIS A 147 -1.85 9.46 -13.71
C HIS A 147 -0.52 9.64 -12.99
N MET A 148 -0.35 9.04 -11.80
CA MET A 148 0.91 9.09 -11.05
C MET A 148 2.08 8.51 -11.87
N ALA A 149 1.84 7.40 -12.58
CA ALA A 149 2.84 6.73 -13.42
C ALA A 149 3.28 7.58 -14.61
N ALA A 150 2.37 8.35 -15.21
CA ALA A 150 2.62 9.16 -16.40
C ALA A 150 3.40 10.47 -16.15
N LEU A 151 3.52 10.90 -14.89
CA LEU A 151 4.28 12.11 -14.55
C LEU A 151 5.77 11.94 -14.88
N PRO A 152 6.46 13.01 -15.34
CA PRO A 152 7.90 12.97 -15.54
C PRO A 152 8.64 12.75 -14.21
N LEU A 153 9.86 12.22 -14.28
CA LEU A 153 10.70 11.96 -13.11
C LEU A 153 11.35 13.25 -12.55
N SER A 154 11.40 14.30 -13.37
CA SER A 154 11.96 15.63 -13.10
C SER A 154 11.19 16.70 -13.86
#